data_AF-A0A957A6N0-F1
#
_entry.id   AF-A0A957A6N0-F1
#
_cell.length_a   1.000
_cell.length_b   1.000
_cell.length_c   1.000
_cell.angle_alpha   90.00
_cell.angle_beta   90.00
_cell.angle_gamma   90.00
#
_symmetry.space_group_name_H-M   'P 1'
#
loop_
_entity.id
_entity.type
_entity.pdbx_description
1 polymer ?
#
loop_
_entity_poly.entity_id
_entity_poly.type
_entity_poly.pdbx_seq_one_letter_code
_entity_poly.pdbx_strand_id
1 'polypeptide(L)' 'MPMQRCEFCTARPLQEVAVATWTHDPDDVDRQTVWFCAKHLQRVKKAGTKGFEHKGVHYKVGFW' A
#
# COMPACT_ATOMS: atom_id res chain seq x y z
N MET A 1 -10.71 17.19 10.89
CA MET A 1 -10.33 15.79 10.59
C MET A 1 -9.53 15.79 9.30
N PRO A 2 -8.31 15.23 9.26
CA PRO A 2 -7.55 15.14 8.01
C PRO A 2 -8.37 14.35 6.98
N MET A 3 -8.53 14.90 5.78
CA MET A 3 -9.22 14.20 4.70
C MET A 3 -8.45 12.92 4.39
N GLN A 4 -9.07 11.76 4.59
CA GLN A 4 -8.50 10.48 4.17
C GLN A 4 -8.32 10.53 2.64
N ARG A 5 -7.08 10.35 2.20
CA ARG A 5 -6.68 10.33 0.78
C ARG A 5 -6.02 9.01 0.47
N CYS A 6 -6.01 8.63 -0.80
CA CYS A 6 -5.23 7.49 -1.21
C CYS A 6 -3.73 7.74 -0.93
N GLU A 7 -3.02 6.72 -0.46
CA GLU A 7 -1.58 6.84 -0.20
C GLU A 7 -0.79 7.25 -1.45
N PHE A 8 -1.22 6.76 -2.62
CA PHE A 8 -0.52 7.01 -3.88
C PHE A 8 -1.05 8.21 -4.66
N CYS A 9 -2.22 8.76 -4.30
CA CYS A 9 -2.78 9.90 -5.02
C CYS A 9 -3.80 10.70 -4.20
N THR A 10 -4.22 11.86 -4.72
CA THR A 10 -5.20 12.73 -4.07
C THR A 10 -6.65 12.27 -4.20
N ALA A 11 -6.92 11.13 -4.83
CA ALA A 11 -8.27 10.62 -5.03
C ALA A 11 -8.92 10.17 -3.71
N ARG A 12 -10.25 10.18 -3.68
CA ARG A 12 -11.03 9.65 -2.55
C ARG A 12 -10.68 8.16 -2.35
N PRO A 13 -10.34 7.75 -1.12
CA PRO A 13 -10.03 6.37 -0.85
C PRO A 13 -11.30 5.52 -0.88
N LEU A 14 -11.15 4.27 -1.30
CA LEU A 14 -12.22 3.28 -1.31
C LEU A 14 -12.30 2.58 0.04
N GLN A 15 -11.15 2.07 0.52
CA GLN A 15 -11.05 1.33 1.77
C GLN A 15 -9.65 1.45 2.36
N GLU A 16 -9.57 1.29 3.66
CA GLU A 16 -8.33 1.09 4.40
C GLU A 16 -7.89 -0.36 4.29
N VAL A 17 -6.61 -0.57 4.02
CA VAL A 17 -6.05 -1.91 3.82
C VAL A 17 -4.77 -2.02 4.61
N ALA A 18 -4.66 -3.13 5.32
CA ALA A 18 -3.44 -3.47 6.02
C ALA A 18 -2.40 -3.98 5.01
N VAL A 19 -1.24 -3.34 4.99
CA VAL A 19 -0.13 -3.61 4.09
C VAL A 19 1.14 -3.90 4.86
N ALA A 20 1.98 -4.75 4.28
CA ALA A 20 3.38 -4.82 4.63
C ALA A 20 4.17 -3.87 3.73
N THR A 21 5.06 -3.08 4.32
CA THR A 21 5.94 -2.17 3.59
C THR A 21 7.40 -2.35 3.95
N TRP A 22 8.28 -2.28 2.96
CA TRP A 22 9.72 -2.38 3.15
C TRP A 22 10.44 -1.47 2.15
N THR A 23 11.65 -1.02 2.48
CA THR A 23 12.44 -0.11 1.63
C THR A 23 13.57 -0.84 0.91
N HIS A 24 14.46 -1.48 1.66
CA HIS A 24 15.62 -2.19 1.12
C HIS A 24 15.59 -3.69 1.33
N ASP A 25 15.13 -4.13 2.49
CA ASP A 25 15.17 -5.54 2.86
C ASP A 25 13.74 -6.09 3.00
N PRO A 26 13.35 -7.13 2.25
CA PRO A 26 12.02 -7.72 2.32
C PRO A 26 11.76 -8.49 3.63
N ASP A 27 12.78 -8.76 4.45
CA ASP A 27 12.63 -9.33 5.78
C ASP A 27 12.40 -8.23 6.85
N ASP A 28 12.77 -6.97 6.56
CA ASP A 28 12.45 -5.78 7.39
C ASP A 28 11.11 -5.14 6.94
N VAL A 29 10.03 -5.87 7.24
CA VAL A 29 8.66 -5.48 6.88
C VAL A 29 7.94 -4.73 7.99
N ASP A 30 7.66 -3.45 7.75
CA ASP A 30 6.78 -2.63 8.57
C ASP A 30 5.32 -2.92 8.23
N ARG A 31 4.45 -2.91 9.24
CA ARG A 31 3.01 -3.20 9.09
C ARG A 31 2.22 -1.94 9.34
N GLN A 32 1.54 -1.45 8.31
CA GLN A 32 0.72 -0.26 8.41
C GLN A 32 -0.62 -0.42 7.71
N THR A 33 -1.62 0.35 8.15
CA THR A 33 -2.92 0.46 7.50
C THR A 33 -2.96 1.72 6.68
N VAL A 34 -3.13 1.57 5.36
CA VAL A 34 -3.14 2.70 4.43
C VAL A 34 -4.43 2.73 3.63
N TRP A 35 -4.87 3.94 3.32
CA TRP A 35 -6.06 4.15 2.52
C TRP A 35 -5.70 4.05 1.03
N PHE A 36 -6.42 3.21 0.28
CA PHE A 36 -6.25 3.12 -1.17
C PHE A 36 -7.53 3.46 -1.92
N CYS A 37 -7.39 4.14 -3.05
CA CYS A 37 -8.46 4.21 -4.04
C CYS A 37 -8.55 2.88 -4.82
N ALA A 38 -9.69 2.64 -5.47
CA ALA A 38 -9.94 1.40 -6.22
C ALA A 38 -8.81 1.05 -7.21
N LYS A 39 -8.30 2.06 -7.93
CA LYS A 39 -7.24 1.87 -8.95
C LYS A 39 -5.92 1.43 -8.33
N HIS A 40 -5.47 2.10 -7.27
CA HIS A 40 -4.19 1.78 -6.63
C HIS A 40 -4.26 0.49 -5.85
N LEU A 41 -5.38 0.22 -5.16
CA LEU A 41 -5.59 -1.06 -4.49
C LEU A 41 -5.46 -2.23 -5.47
N GLN A 42 -6.05 -2.13 -6.65
CA GLN A 42 -5.94 -3.17 -7.69
C GLN A 42 -4.49 -3.35 -8.18
N ARG A 43 -3.73 -2.26 -8.30
CA ARG A 43 -2.30 -2.33 -8.68
C ARG A 43 -1.45 -3.03 -7.62
N VAL A 44 -1.65 -2.70 -6.34
CA VAL A 44 -0.92 -3.35 -5.24
C VAL A 44 -1.30 -4.82 -5.14
N LYS A 45 -2.59 -5.17 -5.26
CA LYS A 45 -3.04 -6.57 -5.30
C LYS A 45 -2.44 -7.32 -6.49
N LYS A 46 -2.35 -6.71 -7.66
CA LYS A 46 -1.77 -7.31 -8.86
C LYS A 46 -0.26 -7.53 -8.75
N ALA A 47 0.44 -6.70 -7.97
CA ALA A 47 1.87 -6.88 -7.71
C ALA A 47 2.18 -8.14 -6.89
N GLY A 48 1.20 -8.63 -6.13
CA GLY A 48 1.27 -9.90 -5.42
C GLY A 48 2.44 -9.94 -4.43
N THR A 49 3.24 -11.00 -4.49
CA THR A 49 4.36 -11.25 -3.56
C THR A 49 5.56 -10.33 -3.77
N LYS A 50 5.74 -9.76 -4.97
CA LYS A 50 6.84 -8.83 -5.24
C LYS A 50 6.67 -7.46 -4.58
N GLY A 51 5.45 -7.14 -4.15
CA GLY A 51 5.10 -5.81 -3.69
C GLY A 51 5.06 -4.78 -4.83
N PHE A 52 4.29 -3.72 -4.64
CA PHE A 52 4.24 -2.58 -5.54
C PHE A 52 5.16 -1.49 -5.02
N GLU A 53 6.17 -1.12 -5.80
CA GLU A 53 7.07 -0.02 -5.43
C GLU A 53 6.40 1.34 -5.67
N HIS A 54 6.39 2.18 -4.63
CA HIS A 54 5.97 3.56 -4.72
C HIS A 54 6.89 4.44 -3.87
N LYS A 55 7.55 5.42 -4.50
CA LYS A 55 8.48 6.36 -3.84
C LYS A 55 9.61 5.66 -3.06
N GLY A 56 10.12 4.54 -3.58
CA GLY A 56 11.18 3.77 -2.92
C GLY A 56 10.72 2.92 -1.73
N VAL A 57 9.40 2.81 -1.51
CA VAL A 57 8.81 1.89 -0.54
C VAL A 57 8.01 0.85 -1.31
N HIS A 58 8.24 -0.43 -1.03
CA HIS A 58 7.44 -1.52 -1.53
C HIS A 58 6.20 -1.69 -0.66
N TYR A 59 5.04 -1.90 -1.29
CA TYR A 59 3.76 -2.12 -0.61
C TYR A 59 3.20 -3.47 -1.02
N LYS A 60 2.85 -4.31 -0.06
CA LYS A 60 2.18 -5.60 -0.29
C LYS A 60 0.87 -5.65 0.47
N VAL A 61 -0.20 -6.03 -0.22
CA VAL A 61 -1.51 -6.23 0.43
C VAL A 61 -1.47 -7.52 1.25
N GLY A 62 -1.81 -7.41 2.53
CA GLY A 62 -1.84 -8.54 3.45
C GLY A 62 -0.45 -8.95 3.96
N PHE A 63 -0.47 -9.70 5.07
CA PHE A 63 0.70 -10.15 5.81
C PHE A 63 0.71 -11.68 5.82
N TRP A 64 1.15 -12.27 4.70
CA TRP A 64 1.42 -13.70 4.54
C TRP A 64 2.50 -13.89 3.47
#